data_AF-A0A842Q7S8-F1
#
_entry.id   AF-A0A842Q7S8-F1
#
_cell.length_a   1.000
_cell.length_b   1.000
_cell.length_c   1.000
_cell.angle_alpha   90.00
_cell.angle_beta   90.00
_cell.angle_gamma   90.00
#
_symmetry.space_group_name_H-M   'P 1'
#
loop_
_entity.id
_entity.type
_entity.pdbx_description
1 polymer ?
#
loop_
_entity_poly.entity_id
_entity_poly.type
_entity_poly.pdbx_seq_one_letter_code
_entity_poly.pdbx_strand_id
1 'polypeptide(L)' 'MPITDATKKQIAQQRRLFFKICFKCGGKNPISSSRCRKCHGTQMRLKNRSLGVKK' A
#
# COMPACT_ATOMS: atom_id res chain seq x y z
N MET A 1 -9.98 8.03 -13.76
CA MET A 1 -11.23 7.32 -13.37
C MET A 1 -12.01 8.23 -12.43
N PRO A 2 -13.00 9.01 -12.92
CA PRO A 2 -13.86 9.76 -12.02
C PRO A 2 -14.89 8.78 -11.46
N ILE A 3 -14.49 8.01 -10.46
CA ILE A 3 -15.49 7.43 -9.56
C ILE A 3 -16.12 8.65 -8.90
N THR A 4 -17.41 8.91 -9.06
CA THR A 4 -18.08 10.07 -8.43
C THR A 4 -18.40 9.77 -6.97
N ASP A 5 -18.83 8.53 -6.70
CA ASP A 5 -19.13 7.99 -5.37
C ASP A 5 -17.94 8.06 -4.38
N ALA A 6 -18.15 8.76 -3.26
CA ALA A 6 -17.15 8.88 -2.20
C ALA A 6 -16.78 7.52 -1.57
N THR A 7 -17.75 6.63 -1.38
CA THR A 7 -17.55 5.29 -0.79
C THR A 7 -16.66 4.41 -1.66
N LYS A 8 -16.95 4.35 -2.97
CA LYS A 8 -16.16 3.61 -3.94
C LYS A 8 -14.74 4.18 -4.08
N LYS A 9 -14.57 5.51 -3.99
CA LYS A 9 -13.24 6.15 -3.93
C LYS A 9 -12.44 5.67 -2.73
N GLN A 10 -13.03 5.68 -1.53
CA GLN A 10 -12.35 5.25 -0.30
C GLN A 10 -11.93 3.78 -0.36
N ILE A 11 -12.80 2.90 -0.85
CA ILE A 11 -12.49 1.47 -1.04
C ILE A 11 -11.32 1.29 -2.02
N ALA A 12 -11.33 2.04 -3.13
CA ALA A 12 -10.25 1.99 -4.12
C ALA A 12 -8.93 2.53 -3.54
N GLN A 13 -8.97 3.63 -2.79
CA GLN A 13 -7.82 4.20 -2.10
C GLN A 13 -7.23 3.21 -1.08
N GLN A 14 -8.08 2.59 -0.27
CA GLN A 14 -7.67 1.59 0.71
C GLN A 14 -6.88 0.46 0.04
N ARG A 15 -7.44 -0.15 -1.02
CA ARG A 15 -6.80 -1.25 -1.74
C ARG A 15 -5.50 -0.84 -2.45
N ARG A 16 -5.37 0.41 -2.89
CA ARG A 16 -4.22 0.89 -3.68
C ARG A 16 -3.08 1.49 -2.86
N LEU A 17 -3.34 1.98 -1.66
CA LEU A 17 -2.35 2.74 -0.88
C LEU A 17 -2.03 2.11 0.48
N PHE A 18 -2.91 1.29 1.05
CA PHE A 18 -2.77 0.82 2.43
C PHE A 18 -2.11 -0.56 2.50
N PHE A 19 -0.84 -0.63 2.07
CA PHE A 19 -0.01 -1.82 2.21
C PHE A 19 1.46 -1.46 2.47
N LYS A 20 2.21 -2.45 2.96
CA LYS A 20 3.66 -2.40 3.14
C LYS A 20 4.36 -3.03 1.92
N ILE A 21 5.51 -2.48 1.55
CA ILE A 21 6.38 -2.98 0.48
C ILE A 21 7.70 -3.40 1.11
N CYS A 22 8.16 -4.62 0.85
CA CYS A 22 9.47 -5.07 1.33
C CYS A 22 10.61 -4.36 0.59
N PHE A 23 11.64 -3.94 1.32
CA PHE A 23 12.84 -3.33 0.73
C PHE A 23 13.68 -4.33 -0.08
N LYS A 24 13.70 -5.60 0.32
CA LYS A 24 14.51 -6.64 -0.32
C LYS A 24 13.86 -7.18 -1.59
N CYS A 25 12.60 -7.64 -1.51
CA CYS A 25 11.94 -8.34 -2.63
C CYS A 25 10.82 -7.56 -3.31
N GLY A 26 10.49 -6.34 -2.86
CA GLY A 26 9.40 -5.53 -3.42
C GLY A 26 7.99 -6.08 -3.20
N GLY A 27 7.83 -7.18 -2.46
CA GLY A 27 6.54 -7.81 -2.20
C GLY A 27 5.57 -6.91 -1.44
N LYS A 28 4.28 -6.93 -1.83
CA LYS A 28 3.18 -6.22 -1.14
C LYS A 28 2.63 -7.08 0.01
N ASN A 29 2.70 -6.53 1.21
CA ASN A 29 2.26 -7.17 2.45
C ASN A 29 1.18 -6.33 3.14
N PRO A 30 0.26 -6.94 3.90
CA PRO A 30 -0.76 -6.21 4.65
C PRO A 30 -0.11 -5.27 5.69
N ILE A 31 -0.80 -4.20 6.07
CA ILE A 31 -0.27 -3.25 7.07
C ILE A 31 -0.01 -3.93 8.42
N SER A 32 -0.81 -4.92 8.80
CA SER A 32 -0.64 -5.69 10.03
C SER A 32 0.54 -6.66 10.01
N SER A 33 1.20 -6.90 8.86
CA SER A 33 2.29 -7.88 8.81
C SER A 33 3.54 -7.38 9.54
N SER A 34 4.09 -8.24 10.41
CA SER A 34 5.41 -8.07 11.02
C SER A 34 6.56 -8.51 10.09
N ARG A 35 6.30 -9.44 9.16
CA ARG A 35 7.30 -9.99 8.22
C ARG A 35 6.77 -10.04 6.78
N CYS A 36 7.69 -9.99 5.82
CA CYS A 36 7.35 -10.17 4.41
C CYS A 36 6.97 -11.63 4.10
N ARG A 37 5.85 -11.84 3.40
CA ARG A 37 5.36 -13.18 3.03
C ARG A 37 6.24 -13.94 2.01
N LYS A 38 7.12 -13.25 1.28
CA LYS A 38 7.97 -13.87 0.24
C LYS A 38 9.38 -14.20 0.73
N CYS A 39 10.04 -13.24 1.36
CA CYS A 39 11.45 -13.37 1.75
C CYS A 39 11.66 -13.36 3.27
N HIS A 40 10.58 -13.35 4.05
CA HIS A 40 10.57 -13.36 5.53
C HIS A 40 11.34 -12.22 6.23
N GLY A 41 11.84 -11.24 5.48
CA GLY A 41 12.49 -10.05 6.02
C GLY A 41 11.51 -9.14 6.77
N THR A 42 12.02 -8.45 7.78
CA THR A 42 11.27 -7.51 8.65
C THR A 42 11.27 -6.08 8.10
N GLN A 43 12.29 -5.73 7.30
CA GLN A 43 12.43 -4.39 6.73
C GLN A 43 11.43 -4.16 5.58
N MET A 44 10.40 -3.38 5.87
CA MET A 44 9.35 -3.01 4.92
C MET A 44 8.97 -1.54 5.11
N ARG A 45 8.64 -0.86 4.02
CA ARG A 45 8.14 0.52 4.03
C ARG A 45 6.65 0.57 3.78
N LEU A 46 5.99 1.61 4.27
CA LEU A 46 4.62 1.91 3.86
C LEU A 46 4.61 2.48 2.45
N LYS A 47 3.57 2.15 1.67
CA LYS A 47 3.30 2.80 0.39
C LYS A 47 2.93 4.28 0.66
N ASN A 48 3.42 5.18 -0.19
CA ASN A 48 3.08 6.59 -0.10
C ASN A 48 1.56 6.76 -0.30
N ARG A 49 0.92 7.47 0.64
CA ARG A 49 -0.52 7.70 0.68
C ARG A 49 -0.93 9.03 0.04
N SER A 50 0.01 9.91 -0.29
CA SER A 50 -0.30 11.18 -0.95
C SER A 50 -0.87 10.91 -2.35
N LEU A 51 -2.10 11.36 -2.59
CA LEU A 51 -2.74 11.34 -3.90
C LEU A 51 -2.48 12.67 -4.59
N GLY A 52 -1.57 12.69 -5.56
CA GLY A 52 -1.23 13.90 -6.31
C GLY A 52 0.11 13.79 -7.03
N VAL A 53 0.44 14.82 -7.82
CA VAL A 53 1.79 15.02 -8.32
C VAL A 53 2.71 15.11 -7.10
N LYS A 54 3.76 14.30 -7.08
CA LYS A 54 4.77 14.38 -6.01
C LYS A 54 5.32 15.81 -6.04
N LYS A 55 5.22 16.52 -4.91
CA LYS A 55 5.94 17.78 -4.74
C LYS A 55 7.45 17.54 -4.90
#